data_AF-A0A7J6FNJ3-F1
#
_entry.id   AF-A0A7J6FNJ3-F1
#
_cell.length_a   1.000
_cell.length_b   1.000
_cell.length_c   1.000
_cell.angle_alpha   90.00
_cell.angle_beta   90.00
_cell.angle_gamma   90.00
#
_symmetry.space_group_name_H-M   'P 1'
#
loop_
_entity.id
_entity.type
_entity.pdbx_description
1 polymer ?
#
loop_
_entity_poly.entity_id
_entity_poly.type
_entity_poly.pdbx_seq_one_letter_code
_entity_poly.pdbx_strand_id
1 'polypeptide(L)'
;MKCLKPYHITFASSLSPQSQSTKLMTSSIFIYPSTPSSCSPICHSSTPAMVWREIQKKEIISTLSKGTTFSKVMPKGAAKNTTFSTNEEDIFYKEITENIKEVADNRKELSENRKELSENRKELSENKIEYIERRKEIFILEKKLDEIRENINDLVGMKDDAKRVEDLLRPLCNQREKDIERTKVEEKKLAAQRDLEECINDLKSGRIVLSSPDCVAPSPSILKAVIQDDNKYFYQK
;
A
#
# COMPACT_ATOMS: atom_id res chain seq x y z
N MET A 1 21.01 29.40 36.81
CA MET A 1 21.64 28.21 37.41
C MET A 1 21.01 26.96 36.79
N LYS A 2 21.86 26.14 36.16
CA LYS A 2 21.73 24.70 35.86
C LYS A 2 20.51 24.20 35.08
N CYS A 3 20.74 23.99 33.79
CA CYS A 3 20.01 23.07 32.92
C CYS A 3 20.01 21.65 33.52
N LEU A 4 18.84 21.02 33.60
CA LEU A 4 18.70 19.60 33.91
C LEU A 4 18.87 18.77 32.64
N LYS A 5 19.75 17.76 32.71
CA LYS A 5 20.05 16.82 31.62
C LYS A 5 18.91 15.78 31.49
N PRO A 6 18.62 15.27 30.29
CA PRO A 6 17.70 14.16 30.12
C PRO A 6 18.37 12.84 30.50
N TYR A 7 17.65 12.01 31.27
CA TYR A 7 18.02 10.63 31.56
C TYR A 7 17.61 9.73 30.39
N HIS A 8 18.56 8.95 29.88
CA HIS A 8 18.30 7.84 28.97
C HIS A 8 17.92 6.60 29.79
N ILE A 9 16.74 6.03 29.52
CA ILE A 9 16.34 4.70 30.00
C ILE A 9 16.55 3.74 28.84
N THR A 10 17.52 2.84 28.98
CA THR A 10 17.79 1.75 28.03
C THR A 10 16.90 0.56 28.40
N PHE A 11 15.88 0.28 27.59
CA PHE A 11 15.14 -0.98 27.67
C PHE A 11 15.91 -2.07 26.91
N ALA A 12 16.54 -2.98 27.66
CA ALA A 12 17.04 -4.23 27.12
C ALA A 12 15.85 -5.19 26.94
N SER A 13 15.46 -5.46 25.69
CA SER A 13 14.50 -6.50 25.36
C SER A 13 15.27 -7.78 25.01
N SER A 14 15.38 -8.70 25.97
CA SER A 14 15.86 -10.06 25.72
C SER A 14 14.72 -10.92 25.18
N LEU A 15 14.87 -11.37 23.94
CA LEU A 15 14.10 -12.45 23.33
C LEU A 15 14.29 -13.77 24.07
N SER A 16 13.18 -14.47 24.34
CA SER A 16 13.08 -15.94 24.20
C SER A 16 11.61 -16.39 24.15
N PRO A 17 11.19 -17.22 23.17
CA PRO A 17 9.86 -17.81 23.11
C PRO A 17 9.86 -19.34 23.32
N GLN A 18 8.94 -19.83 24.16
CA GLN A 18 8.39 -21.21 24.22
C GLN A 18 7.35 -21.19 25.37
N SER A 19 6.14 -21.74 25.33
CA SER A 19 5.52 -22.74 24.46
C SER A 19 4.00 -22.79 24.72
N GLN A 20 3.22 -23.06 23.65
CA GLN A 20 1.99 -23.89 23.57
C GLN A 20 0.75 -23.58 24.45
N SER A 21 -0.41 -23.37 23.80
CA SER A 21 -1.54 -24.33 23.83
C SER A 21 -2.83 -23.80 23.17
N THR A 22 -3.24 -24.52 22.10
CA THR A 22 -4.61 -24.89 21.65
C THR A 22 -5.73 -23.84 21.41
N LYS A 23 -6.19 -23.72 20.15
CA LYS A 23 -7.45 -24.33 19.64
C LYS A 23 -7.79 -23.91 18.21
N LEU A 24 -7.85 -24.94 17.35
CA LEU A 24 -8.69 -25.17 16.17
C LEU A 24 -9.72 -24.08 15.80
N MET A 25 -9.65 -23.58 14.56
CA MET A 25 -10.75 -23.64 13.60
C MET A 25 -10.23 -23.66 12.17
N THR A 26 -10.86 -24.54 11.41
CA THR A 26 -10.59 -25.01 10.06
C THR A 26 -11.04 -24.01 8.99
N SER A 27 -10.14 -23.68 8.07
CA SER A 27 -10.50 -23.25 6.72
C SER A 27 -9.39 -23.62 5.76
N SER A 28 -9.54 -24.80 5.15
CA SER A 28 -8.66 -25.35 4.12
C SER A 28 -8.80 -24.53 2.84
N ILE A 29 -7.78 -23.75 2.51
CA ILE A 29 -7.57 -23.23 1.16
C ILE A 29 -6.57 -24.17 0.49
N PHE A 30 -7.06 -24.99 -0.43
CA PHE A 30 -6.25 -25.82 -1.31
C PHE A 30 -5.48 -24.91 -2.27
N ILE A 31 -4.20 -24.66 -1.98
CA ILE A 31 -3.25 -24.14 -2.96
C ILE A 31 -2.64 -25.35 -3.65
N TYR A 32 -2.98 -25.54 -4.93
CA TYR A 32 -2.35 -26.54 -5.78
C TYR A 32 -0.84 -26.27 -5.88
N PRO A 33 0.04 -27.24 -5.58
CA PRO A 33 1.43 -27.13 -5.99
C PRO A 33 1.50 -27.42 -7.50
N SER A 34 1.77 -26.37 -8.28
CA SER A 34 2.16 -26.49 -9.68
C SER A 34 3.42 -27.35 -9.75
N THR A 35 3.29 -28.55 -10.30
CA THR A 35 4.41 -29.42 -10.61
C THR A 35 5.34 -28.75 -11.62
N PRO A 36 6.68 -28.84 -11.46
CA PRO A 36 7.60 -28.52 -12.54
C PRO A 36 7.62 -29.71 -13.50
N SER A 37 6.76 -29.68 -14.52
CA SER A 37 6.81 -30.67 -15.60
C SER A 37 8.07 -30.44 -16.44
N SER A 38 9.02 -31.35 -16.27
CA SER A 38 9.87 -31.91 -17.33
C SER A 38 10.35 -30.92 -18.40
N CYS A 39 11.58 -30.43 -18.22
CA CYS A 39 12.43 -30.07 -19.34
C CYS A 39 12.64 -31.31 -20.23
N SER A 40 11.88 -31.40 -21.32
CA SER A 40 12.29 -32.14 -22.51
C SER A 40 13.02 -31.20 -23.46
N PRO A 41 14.07 -31.68 -24.14
CA PRO A 41 14.95 -30.86 -24.94
C PRO A 41 14.21 -30.31 -26.17
N ILE A 42 14.44 -29.03 -26.44
CA ILE A 42 14.05 -28.41 -27.70
C ILE A 42 14.92 -29.06 -28.79
N CYS A 43 14.40 -30.15 -29.36
CA CYS A 43 14.88 -30.67 -30.62
C CYS A 43 14.63 -29.59 -31.67
N HIS A 44 15.71 -29.02 -32.20
CA HIS A 44 15.70 -28.31 -33.46
C HIS A 44 15.27 -29.27 -34.58
N SER A 45 13.95 -29.42 -34.75
CA SER A 45 13.38 -29.95 -35.98
C SER A 45 13.40 -28.80 -36.99
N SER A 46 14.53 -28.70 -37.67
CA SER A 46 14.62 -28.11 -38.99
C SER A 46 13.47 -28.64 -39.84
N THR A 47 12.47 -27.80 -40.09
CA THR A 47 11.41 -28.04 -41.09
C THR A 47 12.06 -28.38 -42.43
N PRO A 48 12.00 -29.62 -42.94
CA PRO A 48 12.47 -29.94 -44.30
C PRO A 48 11.41 -29.57 -45.35
N ALA A 49 10.19 -29.24 -44.92
CA ALA A 49 9.03 -29.09 -45.81
C ALA A 49 9.02 -27.78 -46.62
N MET A 50 9.69 -26.71 -46.16
CA MET A 50 9.79 -25.47 -46.95
C MET A 50 10.84 -25.57 -48.05
N VAL A 51 11.94 -26.30 -47.82
CA VAL A 51 13.00 -26.47 -48.82
C VAL A 51 12.51 -27.31 -50.01
N TRP A 52 11.68 -28.33 -49.78
CA TRP A 52 11.16 -29.16 -50.87
C TRP A 52 10.17 -28.44 -51.80
N ARG A 53 9.35 -27.50 -51.29
CA ARG A 53 8.50 -26.68 -52.18
C ARG A 53 9.29 -25.63 -52.96
N GLU A 54 10.38 -25.14 -52.40
CA GLU A 54 11.21 -24.12 -53.04
C GLU A 54 12.12 -24.71 -54.13
N ILE A 55 12.58 -25.95 -53.97
CA ILE A 55 13.32 -26.70 -55.01
C ILE A 55 12.38 -27.06 -56.18
N GLN A 56 11.18 -27.58 -55.92
CA GLN A 56 10.21 -27.90 -56.98
C GLN A 56 9.75 -26.64 -57.76
N LYS A 57 9.54 -25.50 -57.08
CA LYS A 57 9.20 -24.24 -57.76
C LYS A 57 10.36 -23.66 -58.57
N LYS A 58 11.60 -23.76 -58.09
CA LYS A 58 12.79 -23.33 -58.86
C LYS A 58 13.03 -24.20 -60.09
N GLU A 59 12.73 -25.49 -60.02
CA GLU A 59 12.92 -26.41 -61.15
C GLU A 59 11.91 -26.13 -62.29
N ILE A 60 10.65 -25.87 -61.95
CA ILE A 60 9.59 -25.49 -62.91
C ILE A 60 9.84 -24.09 -63.49
N ILE A 61 10.33 -23.13 -62.70
CA ILE A 61 10.64 -21.79 -63.23
C ILE A 61 11.94 -21.78 -64.05
N SER A 62 12.92 -22.63 -63.73
CA SER A 62 14.17 -22.74 -64.52
C SER A 62 13.95 -23.40 -65.89
N THR A 63 12.94 -24.26 -66.02
CA THR A 63 12.54 -24.86 -67.30
C THR A 63 11.75 -23.88 -68.19
N LEU A 64 11.07 -22.88 -67.59
CA LEU A 64 10.46 -21.76 -68.33
C LEU A 64 11.46 -20.63 -68.66
N SER A 65 12.47 -20.37 -67.82
CA SER A 65 13.46 -19.32 -68.05
C SER A 65 14.55 -19.72 -69.07
N LYS A 66 14.77 -21.02 -69.31
CA LYS A 66 15.68 -21.50 -70.35
C LYS A 66 14.93 -21.59 -71.68
N GLY A 67 14.62 -20.44 -72.28
CA GLY A 67 14.34 -20.23 -73.71
C GLY A 67 13.89 -21.43 -74.55
N THR A 68 12.97 -22.25 -74.03
CA THR A 68 12.46 -23.39 -74.76
C THR A 68 11.28 -22.83 -75.50
N THR A 69 11.56 -22.33 -76.70
CA THR A 69 10.55 -21.97 -77.66
C THR A 69 9.53 -23.10 -77.72
N PHE A 70 8.27 -22.76 -77.41
CA PHE A 70 7.13 -23.69 -77.38
C PHE A 70 6.92 -24.43 -78.73
N SER A 71 7.68 -24.04 -79.76
CA SER A 71 7.71 -24.63 -81.10
C SER A 71 8.30 -26.05 -81.20
N LYS A 72 8.87 -26.64 -80.14
CA LYS A 72 9.62 -27.92 -80.25
C LYS A 72 8.98 -29.17 -79.63
N VAL A 73 7.78 -29.06 -79.05
CA VAL A 73 7.02 -30.21 -78.52
C VAL A 73 5.70 -30.38 -79.25
N MET A 74 5.74 -30.36 -80.59
CA MET A 74 4.63 -30.85 -81.40
C MET A 74 5.05 -32.16 -82.10
N PRO A 75 4.26 -33.23 -82.01
CA PRO A 75 4.53 -34.48 -82.69
C PRO A 75 4.55 -34.24 -84.21
N LYS A 76 5.68 -34.59 -84.84
CA LYS A 76 5.87 -34.53 -86.30
C LYS A 76 4.96 -35.58 -86.96
N GLY A 77 3.70 -35.24 -87.22
CA GLY A 77 2.79 -36.18 -87.86
C GLY A 77 1.31 -35.79 -87.86
N ALA A 78 0.96 -34.53 -88.12
CA ALA A 78 -0.41 -34.17 -88.49
C ALA A 78 -0.43 -32.78 -89.15
N ALA A 79 0.11 -32.68 -90.37
CA ALA A 79 -0.12 -31.53 -91.23
C ALA A 79 -1.56 -31.62 -91.77
N LYS A 80 -2.52 -31.11 -91.01
CA LYS A 80 -3.79 -30.61 -91.53
C LYS A 80 -3.91 -29.16 -91.10
N ASN A 81 -4.06 -28.31 -92.09
CA ASN A 81 -3.92 -26.88 -92.03
C ASN A 81 -5.17 -26.29 -91.37
N THR A 82 -5.22 -26.29 -90.05
CA THR A 82 -6.05 -25.34 -89.31
C THR A 82 -5.21 -24.08 -89.14
N THR A 83 -5.32 -23.19 -90.12
CA THR A 83 -4.97 -21.79 -89.99
C THR A 83 -5.82 -21.24 -88.85
N PHE A 84 -5.27 -21.21 -87.64
CA PHE A 84 -5.86 -20.42 -86.57
C PHE A 84 -5.94 -19.00 -87.11
N SER A 85 -7.16 -18.45 -87.11
CA SER A 85 -7.37 -17.06 -87.48
C SER A 85 -6.54 -16.21 -86.53
N THR A 86 -5.76 -15.27 -87.06
CA THR A 86 -4.87 -14.36 -86.31
C THR A 86 -5.55 -13.70 -85.10
N ASN A 87 -6.89 -13.62 -85.09
CA ASN A 87 -7.68 -13.06 -84.00
C ASN A 87 -7.68 -13.91 -82.71
N GLU A 88 -7.56 -15.24 -82.77
CA GLU A 88 -7.61 -16.09 -81.57
C GLU A 88 -6.28 -16.08 -80.80
N GLU A 89 -5.16 -15.98 -81.51
CA GLU A 89 -3.83 -15.84 -80.91
C GLU A 89 -3.71 -14.51 -80.17
N ASP A 90 -4.19 -13.41 -80.75
CA ASP A 90 -4.19 -12.08 -80.13
C ASP A 90 -5.00 -12.04 -78.82
N ILE A 91 -6.16 -12.71 -78.78
CA ILE A 91 -6.99 -12.81 -77.56
C ILE A 91 -6.22 -13.56 -76.45
N PHE A 92 -5.59 -14.68 -76.79
CA PHE A 92 -4.82 -15.49 -75.85
C PHE A 92 -3.60 -14.74 -75.29
N TYR A 93 -2.85 -14.03 -76.13
CA TYR A 93 -1.72 -13.22 -75.67
C TYR A 93 -2.17 -12.07 -74.76
N LYS A 94 -3.33 -11.47 -75.06
CA LYS A 94 -3.90 -10.43 -74.20
C LYS A 94 -4.27 -10.98 -72.82
N GLU A 95 -4.94 -12.12 -72.75
CA GLU A 95 -5.31 -12.79 -71.50
C GLU A 95 -4.07 -13.17 -70.67
N ILE A 96 -3.04 -13.74 -71.30
CA ILE A 96 -1.77 -14.02 -70.61
C ILE A 96 -1.16 -12.74 -70.05
N THR A 97 -1.16 -11.65 -70.83
CA THR A 97 -0.58 -10.38 -70.39
C THR A 97 -1.33 -9.78 -69.22
N GLU A 98 -2.66 -9.87 -69.19
CA GLU A 98 -3.51 -9.46 -68.06
C GLU A 98 -3.23 -10.33 -66.82
N ASN A 99 -3.18 -11.65 -66.97
CA ASN A 99 -2.86 -12.58 -65.87
C ASN A 99 -1.45 -12.32 -65.28
N ILE A 100 -0.46 -11.99 -66.11
CA ILE A 100 0.88 -11.64 -65.65
C ILE A 100 0.86 -10.34 -64.82
N LYS A 101 0.09 -9.34 -65.25
CA LYS A 101 -0.09 -8.08 -64.50
C LYS A 101 -0.76 -8.34 -63.15
N GLU A 102 -1.84 -9.12 -63.14
CA GLU A 102 -2.55 -9.47 -61.89
C GLU A 102 -1.62 -10.21 -60.90
N VAL A 103 -0.82 -11.17 -61.39
CA VAL A 103 0.16 -11.86 -60.53
C VAL A 103 1.24 -10.90 -60.00
N ALA A 104 1.66 -9.91 -60.80
CA ALA A 104 2.61 -8.90 -60.35
C ALA A 104 2.01 -8.00 -59.26
N ASP A 105 0.77 -7.56 -59.41
CA ASP A 105 0.05 -6.76 -58.43
C ASP A 105 -0.20 -7.54 -57.13
N ASN A 106 -0.66 -8.79 -57.22
CA ASN A 106 -0.83 -9.69 -56.07
C ASN A 106 0.48 -9.92 -55.31
N ARG A 107 1.62 -10.01 -56.01
CA ARG A 107 2.94 -10.12 -55.38
C ARG A 107 3.33 -8.84 -54.62
N LYS A 108 2.98 -7.68 -55.16
CA LYS A 108 3.25 -6.40 -54.52
C LYS A 108 2.42 -6.24 -53.24
N GLU A 109 1.12 -6.52 -53.31
CA GLU A 109 0.23 -6.51 -52.15
C GLU A 109 0.71 -7.48 -51.07
N LEU A 110 1.09 -8.70 -51.44
CA LEU A 110 1.62 -9.68 -50.48
C LEU A 110 2.94 -9.23 -49.83
N SER A 111 3.75 -8.43 -50.54
CA SER A 111 4.95 -7.82 -49.96
C SER A 111 4.60 -6.70 -48.98
N GLU A 112 3.57 -5.92 -49.23
CA GLU A 112 3.10 -4.84 -48.34
C GLU A 112 2.49 -5.45 -47.06
N ASN A 113 1.61 -6.45 -47.20
CA ASN A 113 1.03 -7.19 -46.07
C ASN A 113 2.11 -7.84 -45.18
N ARG A 114 3.22 -8.32 -45.76
CA ARG A 114 4.36 -8.85 -44.99
C ARG A 114 5.09 -7.78 -44.18
N LYS A 115 5.20 -6.55 -44.70
CA LYS A 115 5.82 -5.43 -43.98
C LYS A 115 4.95 -5.00 -42.82
N GLU A 116 3.65 -4.83 -43.06
CA GLU A 116 2.69 -4.48 -42.02
C GLU A 116 2.67 -5.53 -40.89
N LEU A 117 2.66 -6.82 -41.24
CA LEU A 117 2.71 -7.90 -40.25
C LEU A 117 4.02 -7.91 -39.44
N SER A 118 5.13 -7.45 -40.02
CA SER A 118 6.40 -7.28 -39.32
C SER A 118 6.35 -6.10 -38.33
N GLU A 119 5.73 -4.99 -38.73
CA GLU A 119 5.53 -3.81 -37.88
C GLU A 119 4.60 -4.12 -36.71
N ASN A 120 3.45 -4.75 -36.97
CA ASN A 120 2.50 -5.18 -35.92
C ASN A 120 3.16 -6.14 -34.91
N ARG A 121 4.10 -6.99 -35.34
CA ARG A 121 4.86 -7.85 -34.43
C ARG A 121 5.82 -7.07 -33.53
N LYS A 122 6.44 -6.00 -34.03
CA LYS A 122 7.30 -5.13 -33.23
C LYS A 122 6.48 -4.36 -32.20
N GLU A 123 5.38 -3.75 -32.62
CA GLU A 123 4.47 -3.04 -31.72
C GLU A 123 3.94 -3.96 -30.61
N LEU A 124 3.54 -5.19 -30.95
CA LEU A 124 3.12 -6.18 -29.95
C LEU A 124 4.23 -6.50 -28.94
N SER A 125 5.49 -6.54 -29.39
CA SER A 125 6.62 -6.80 -28.51
C SER A 125 6.90 -5.63 -27.56
N GLU A 126 6.76 -4.39 -28.03
CA GLU A 126 6.91 -3.17 -27.24
C GLU A 126 5.79 -3.07 -26.20
N ASN A 127 4.54 -3.27 -26.61
CA ASN A 127 3.37 -3.31 -25.72
C ASN A 127 3.53 -4.38 -24.62
N LYS A 128 4.15 -5.53 -24.94
CA LYS A 128 4.41 -6.58 -23.95
C LYS A 128 5.46 -6.15 -22.91
N ILE A 129 6.50 -5.42 -23.33
CA ILE A 129 7.51 -4.89 -22.42
C ILE A 129 6.87 -3.85 -21.49
N GLU A 130 6.11 -2.90 -22.05
CA GLU A 130 5.42 -1.87 -21.28
C GLU A 130 4.45 -2.49 -20.25
N TYR A 131 3.70 -3.52 -20.65
CA TYR A 131 2.83 -4.25 -19.74
C TYR A 131 3.59 -4.87 -18.55
N ILE A 132 4.77 -5.45 -18.79
CA ILE A 132 5.62 -6.03 -17.74
C ILE A 132 6.13 -4.93 -16.80
N GLU A 133 6.51 -3.77 -17.32
CA GLU A 133 6.97 -2.63 -16.53
C GLU A 133 5.85 -2.07 -15.64
N ARG A 134 4.68 -1.80 -16.21
CA ARG A 134 3.50 -1.38 -15.43
C ARG A 134 3.14 -2.38 -14.34
N ARG A 135 3.27 -3.69 -14.60
CA ARG A 135 3.04 -4.73 -13.59
C ARG A 135 4.06 -4.68 -12.45
N LYS A 136 5.33 -4.35 -12.73
CA LYS A 136 6.35 -4.14 -11.69
C LYS A 136 6.05 -2.90 -10.86
N GLU A 137 5.60 -1.82 -11.49
CA GLU A 137 5.20 -0.59 -10.78
C GLU A 137 4.03 -0.83 -9.83
N ILE A 138 2.98 -1.54 -10.30
CA ILE A 138 1.84 -1.93 -9.47
C ILE A 138 2.33 -2.72 -8.24
N PHE A 139 3.22 -3.69 -8.44
CA PHE A 139 3.78 -4.48 -7.33
C PHE A 139 4.55 -3.64 -6.30
N ILE A 140 5.30 -2.63 -6.76
CA ILE A 140 5.99 -1.69 -5.86
C ILE A 140 4.99 -0.83 -5.09
N LEU A 141 3.92 -0.38 -5.74
CA LEU A 141 2.85 0.40 -5.10
C LEU A 141 2.10 -0.42 -4.05
N GLU A 142 1.81 -1.70 -4.33
CA GLU A 142 1.18 -2.61 -3.36
C GLU A 142 2.03 -2.73 -2.09
N LYS A 143 3.35 -2.94 -2.21
CA LYS A 143 4.26 -2.98 -1.05
C LYS A 143 4.26 -1.70 -0.24
N LYS A 144 4.27 -0.54 -0.90
CA LYS A 144 4.20 0.76 -0.22
C LYS A 144 2.86 0.92 0.52
N LEU A 145 1.77 0.42 -0.05
CA LEU A 145 0.46 0.46 0.59
C LEU A 145 0.44 -0.40 1.87
N ASP A 146 1.04 -1.58 1.82
CA ASP A 146 1.17 -2.44 3.00
C ASP A 146 2.04 -1.80 4.10
N GLU A 147 3.16 -1.17 3.74
CA GLU A 147 3.99 -0.41 4.69
C GLU A 147 3.22 0.76 5.32
N ILE A 148 2.43 1.50 4.52
CA ILE A 148 1.57 2.57 5.04
C ILE A 148 0.50 2.01 5.99
N ARG A 149 -0.07 0.83 5.71
CA ARG A 149 -1.05 0.18 6.61
C ARG A 149 -0.43 -0.20 7.94
N GLU A 150 0.77 -0.76 7.94
CA GLU A 150 1.50 -1.08 9.17
C GLU A 150 1.76 0.19 10.00
N ASN A 151 2.28 1.25 9.37
CA ASN A 151 2.50 2.54 10.03
C ASN A 151 1.22 3.15 10.64
N ILE A 152 0.08 3.03 9.94
CA ILE A 152 -1.21 3.49 10.48
C ILE A 152 -1.61 2.69 11.72
N ASN A 153 -1.43 1.37 11.69
CA ASN A 153 -1.75 0.52 12.83
C ASN A 153 -0.90 0.87 14.06
N ASP A 154 0.39 1.14 13.87
CA ASP A 154 1.29 1.58 14.95
C ASP A 154 0.84 2.92 15.54
N LEU A 155 0.48 3.90 14.69
CA LEU A 155 -0.05 5.19 15.14
C LEU A 155 -1.36 5.06 15.92
N VAL A 156 -2.23 4.14 15.50
CA VAL A 156 -3.46 3.83 16.24
C VAL A 156 -3.12 3.24 17.62
N GLY A 157 -2.16 2.31 17.68
CA GLY A 157 -1.67 1.76 18.94
C GLY A 157 -1.12 2.83 19.88
N MET A 158 -0.28 3.73 19.37
CA MET A 158 0.26 4.86 20.15
C MET A 158 -0.84 5.81 20.66
N LYS A 159 -1.87 6.06 19.86
CA LYS A 159 -3.02 6.87 20.27
C LYS A 159 -3.77 6.23 21.43
N ASP A 160 -3.97 4.92 21.40
CA ASP A 160 -4.62 4.17 22.47
C ASP A 160 -3.78 4.20 23.76
N ASP A 161 -2.46 4.08 23.63
CA ASP A 161 -1.54 4.22 24.77
C ASP A 161 -1.54 5.64 25.34
N ALA A 162 -1.55 6.67 24.50
CA ALA A 162 -1.67 8.06 24.94
C ALA A 162 -2.98 8.28 25.71
N LYS A 163 -4.08 7.71 25.24
CA LYS A 163 -5.37 7.74 25.93
C LYS A 163 -5.31 7.02 27.29
N ARG A 164 -4.69 5.85 27.35
CA ARG A 164 -4.46 5.13 28.61
C ARG A 164 -3.66 5.97 29.60
N VAL A 165 -2.62 6.65 29.14
CA VAL A 165 -1.82 7.57 29.98
C VAL A 165 -2.68 8.74 30.47
N GLU A 166 -3.51 9.34 29.62
CA GLU A 166 -4.42 10.42 30.01
C GLU A 166 -5.41 9.97 31.09
N ASP A 167 -6.01 8.79 30.91
CA ASP A 167 -6.97 8.19 31.85
C ASP A 167 -6.31 7.92 33.21
N LEU A 168 -5.02 7.55 33.24
CA LEU A 168 -4.24 7.36 34.46
C LEU A 168 -3.81 8.68 35.13
N LEU A 169 -3.49 9.71 34.35
CA LEU A 169 -3.08 11.02 34.86
C LEU A 169 -4.25 11.78 35.50
N ARG A 170 -5.45 11.66 34.93
CA ARG A 170 -6.66 12.33 35.41
C ARG A 170 -6.92 12.13 36.92
N PRO A 171 -6.96 10.92 37.49
CA PRO A 171 -7.15 10.72 38.93
C PRO A 171 -5.98 11.25 39.77
N LEU A 172 -4.74 11.18 39.27
CA LEU A 172 -3.57 11.73 39.98
C LEU A 172 -3.64 13.25 40.09
N CYS A 173 -4.06 13.93 39.02
CA CYS A 173 -4.31 15.37 39.03
C CYS A 173 -5.41 15.73 40.03
N ASN A 174 -6.54 15.01 40.01
CA ASN A 174 -7.63 15.23 40.95
C ASN A 174 -7.21 15.00 42.40
N GLN A 175 -6.37 14.00 42.66
CA GLN A 175 -5.85 13.73 44.00
C GLN A 175 -4.91 14.85 44.48
N ARG A 176 -4.00 15.30 43.61
CA ARG A 176 -3.08 16.40 43.92
C ARG A 176 -3.85 17.69 44.25
N GLU A 177 -4.92 17.98 43.53
CA GLU A 177 -5.77 19.15 43.81
C GLU A 177 -6.39 19.07 45.20
N LYS A 178 -6.92 17.90 45.58
CA LYS A 178 -7.43 17.66 46.95
C LYS A 178 -6.34 17.80 48.00
N ASP A 179 -5.13 17.35 47.73
CA ASP A 179 -4.00 17.47 48.65
C ASP A 179 -3.62 18.94 48.87
N ILE A 180 -3.59 19.74 47.80
CA ILE A 180 -3.34 21.19 47.87
C ILE A 180 -4.41 21.90 48.70
N GLU A 181 -5.68 21.55 48.53
CA GLU A 181 -6.75 22.15 49.35
C GLU A 181 -6.63 21.75 50.83
N ARG A 182 -6.25 20.49 51.12
CA ARG A 182 -5.97 20.05 52.50
C ARG A 182 -4.81 20.83 53.12
N THR A 183 -3.71 21.04 52.39
CA THR A 183 -2.57 21.81 52.91
C THR A 183 -2.93 23.26 53.19
N LYS A 184 -3.72 23.91 52.31
CA LYS A 184 -4.20 25.28 52.53
C LYS A 184 -5.05 25.41 53.80
N VAL A 185 -5.88 24.40 54.09
CA VAL A 185 -6.71 24.39 55.31
C VAL A 185 -5.84 24.25 56.56
N GLU A 186 -4.85 23.36 56.55
CA GLU A 186 -3.92 23.20 57.68
C GLU A 186 -3.04 24.43 57.90
N GLU A 187 -2.58 25.10 56.84
CA GLU A 187 -1.85 26.37 56.96
C GLU A 187 -2.70 27.46 57.65
N LYS A 188 -3.98 27.59 57.28
CA LYS A 188 -4.90 28.52 57.93
C LYS A 188 -5.12 28.19 59.41
N LYS A 189 -5.22 26.91 59.74
CA LYS A 189 -5.36 26.43 61.12
C LYS A 189 -4.12 26.77 61.95
N LEU A 190 -2.91 26.55 61.41
CA LEU A 190 -1.65 26.90 62.06
C LEU A 190 -1.46 28.42 62.20
N ALA A 191 -1.96 29.22 61.26
CA ALA A 191 -1.97 30.67 61.39
C ALA A 191 -2.86 31.12 62.56
N ALA A 192 -4.11 30.66 62.60
CA ALA A 192 -5.03 30.97 63.70
C ALA A 192 -4.52 30.49 65.06
N GLN A 193 -3.83 29.34 65.10
CA GLN A 193 -3.18 28.84 66.31
C GLN A 193 -2.05 29.76 66.79
N ARG A 194 -1.22 30.29 65.88
CA ARG A 194 -0.16 31.25 66.21
C ARG A 194 -0.74 32.56 66.76
N ASP A 195 -1.80 33.07 66.12
CA ASP A 195 -2.47 34.30 66.57
C ASP A 195 -3.05 34.13 67.99
N LEU A 196 -3.65 32.96 68.28
CA LEU A 196 -4.15 32.63 69.62
C LEU A 196 -3.01 32.56 70.65
N GLU A 197 -1.89 31.94 70.31
CA GLU A 197 -0.73 31.81 71.20
C GLU A 197 -0.07 33.16 71.48
N GLU A 198 0.00 34.04 70.47
CA GLU A 198 0.41 35.44 70.63
C GLU A 198 -0.53 36.20 71.59
N CYS A 199 -1.85 36.09 71.39
CA CYS A 199 -2.84 36.69 72.29
C CYS A 199 -2.69 36.21 73.75
N ILE A 200 -2.46 34.90 73.95
CA ILE A 200 -2.23 34.33 75.28
C ILE A 200 -0.96 34.90 75.92
N ASN A 201 0.12 35.05 75.15
CA ASN A 201 1.38 35.60 75.63
C ASN A 201 1.27 37.09 75.98
N ASP A 202 0.51 37.87 75.21
CA ASP A 202 0.23 39.28 75.50
C ASP A 202 -0.57 39.44 76.80
N LEU A 203 -1.60 38.60 77.02
CA LEU A 203 -2.34 38.53 78.28
C LEU A 203 -1.42 38.20 79.46
N LYS A 204 -0.56 37.18 79.32
CA LYS A 204 0.39 36.77 80.38
C LYS A 204 1.42 37.85 80.70
N SER A 205 1.87 38.62 79.71
CA SER A 205 2.86 39.68 79.91
C SER A 205 2.28 40.97 80.48
N GLY A 206 0.96 41.04 80.73
CA GLY A 206 0.29 42.24 81.25
C GLY A 206 0.27 43.40 80.26
N ARG A 207 0.60 43.15 78.98
CA ARG A 207 0.55 44.16 77.91
C ARG A 207 -0.87 44.54 77.51
N ILE A 208 -1.83 43.64 77.75
CA ILE A 208 -3.26 43.94 77.64
C ILE A 208 -3.76 44.32 79.03
N VAL A 209 -3.93 45.62 79.28
CA VAL A 209 -4.65 46.08 80.46
C VAL A 209 -6.14 45.91 80.16
N LEU A 210 -6.81 44.98 80.86
CA LEU A 210 -8.27 44.86 80.87
C LEU A 210 -8.86 46.05 81.67
N SER A 211 -8.59 47.28 81.25
CA SER A 211 -9.16 48.49 81.83
C SER A 211 -10.50 48.76 81.16
N SER A 212 -11.52 48.02 81.56
CA SER A 212 -12.91 48.51 81.50
C SER A 212 -13.64 48.04 82.76
N PRO A 213 -13.88 48.93 83.74
CA PRO A 213 -14.55 48.57 85.00
C PRO A 213 -16.04 48.25 84.86
N ASP A 214 -16.65 48.46 83.69
CA ASP A 214 -18.11 48.41 83.51
C ASP A 214 -18.63 47.19 82.73
N CYS A 215 -17.78 46.20 82.47
CA CYS A 215 -18.19 44.98 81.78
C CYS A 215 -18.80 43.97 82.77
N VAL A 216 -20.11 44.06 83.00
CA VAL A 216 -20.91 43.02 83.65
C VAL A 216 -20.70 41.70 82.89
N ALA A 217 -20.19 40.67 83.58
CA ALA A 217 -19.98 39.35 82.99
C ALA A 217 -21.30 38.84 82.37
N PRO A 218 -21.35 38.51 81.06
CA PRO A 218 -22.56 38.03 80.45
C PRO A 218 -22.98 36.69 81.08
N SER A 219 -24.26 36.57 81.39
CA SER A 219 -24.82 35.38 82.04
C SER A 219 -24.47 34.09 81.26
N PRO A 220 -24.22 32.95 81.94
CA PRO A 220 -23.83 31.68 81.31
C PRO A 220 -24.75 31.20 80.17
N SER A 221 -26.00 31.68 80.16
CA SER A 221 -27.02 31.40 79.14
C SER A 221 -26.66 31.94 77.76
N ILE A 222 -25.99 33.10 77.68
CA ILE A 222 -25.67 33.78 76.43
C ILE A 222 -24.48 33.11 75.73
N LEU A 223 -23.49 32.67 76.51
CA LEU A 223 -22.32 31.94 76.00
C LEU A 223 -22.69 30.60 75.35
N LYS A 224 -23.73 29.92 75.84
CA LYS A 224 -24.22 28.67 75.23
C LYS A 224 -24.89 28.89 73.87
N ALA A 225 -25.57 30.02 73.67
CA ALA A 225 -26.24 30.32 72.41
C ALA A 225 -25.23 30.61 71.28
N VAL A 226 -24.17 31.36 71.58
CA VAL A 226 -23.14 31.72 70.57
C VAL A 226 -22.36 30.49 70.09
N ILE A 227 -22.05 29.55 70.98
CA ILE A 227 -21.31 28.32 70.61
C ILE A 227 -22.18 27.33 69.80
N GLN A 228 -23.51 27.41 69.91
CA GLN A 228 -24.42 26.54 69.14
C GLN A 228 -24.58 26.96 67.67
N ASP A 229 -24.49 28.26 67.36
CA ASP A 229 -24.69 28.73 65.99
C ASP A 229 -23.48 28.47 65.07
N ASP A 230 -22.25 28.51 65.60
CA ASP A 230 -21.03 28.24 64.81
C ASP A 230 -20.88 26.77 64.40
N ASN A 231 -21.44 25.84 65.17
CA ASN A 231 -21.43 24.41 64.83
C ASN A 231 -22.38 24.05 63.69
N LYS A 232 -23.34 24.93 63.36
CA LYS A 232 -24.31 24.68 62.28
C LYS A 232 -23.71 24.88 60.89
N TYR A 233 -22.64 25.66 60.76
CA TYR A 233 -21.96 25.93 59.49
C TYR A 233 -20.90 24.90 59.10
N PHE A 234 -20.46 24.03 60.02
CA PHE A 234 -19.38 23.07 59.75
C PHE A 234 -19.84 21.72 59.16
N TYR A 235 -21.13 21.38 59.20
CA TYR A 235 -21.65 20.07 58.78
C TYR A 235 -22.52 20.08 57.51
N GLN A 236 -22.58 21.18 56.76
CA GLN A 236 -23.12 21.17 55.40
C GLN A 236 -22.00 21.21 54.37
N LYS A 237 -21.42 20.04 54.08
CA LYS A 237 -20.75 19.80 52.80
C LYS A 237 -20.69 18.32 52.46
#